data_AF-A9KC84-F1
#
_entry.id   AF-A9KC84-F1
#
_cell.length_a   1.000
_cell.length_b   1.000
_cell.length_c   1.000
_cell.angle_alpha   90.00
_cell.angle_beta   90.00
_cell.angle_gamma   90.00
#
_symmetry.space_group_name_H-M   'P 1'
#
loop_
_entity.id
_entity.type
_entity.pdbx_description
1 polymer ?
#
loop_
_entity_poly.entity_id
_entity_poly.type
_entity_poly.pdbx_seq_one_letter_code
_entity_poly.pdbx_strand_id
1 'polypeptide(L)' 'MEVKADASSKIKSLSVYGDKYNPTFLNGANLINLKQDGKLRNYPLYLLEKFPLDKRGNS' A
#
# COMPACT_ATOMS: atom_id res chain seq x y z
N MET A 1 -2.91 2.06 -3.28
CA MET A 1 -2.18 0.85 -2.84
C MET A 1 -1.17 0.54 -3.92
N GLU A 2 0.11 0.48 -3.58
CA GLU A 2 1.18 0.16 -4.55
C GLU A 2 1.76 -1.21 -4.21
N VAL A 3 1.92 -2.08 -5.21
CA VAL A 3 2.49 -3.42 -5.07
C VAL A 3 3.78 -3.48 -5.89
N LYS A 4 4.90 -3.79 -5.23
CA LYS A 4 6.20 -3.94 -5.90
C LYS A 4 6.57 -5.42 -5.95
N ALA A 5 6.51 -6.02 -7.14
CA ALA A 5 6.88 -7.42 -7.37
C ALA A 5 8.29 -7.57 -7.95
N ASP A 6 8.76 -6.62 -8.77
CA ASP A 6 10.16 -6.48 -9.18
C ASP A 6 10.35 -5.08 -9.78
N ALA A 7 11.60 -4.60 -9.84
CA ALA A 7 12.01 -3.22 -10.11
C ALA A 7 11.30 -2.55 -11.33
N SER A 8 10.17 -1.88 -11.08
CA SER A 8 9.52 -1.01 -12.08
C SER A 8 9.99 0.43 -11.90
N SER A 9 10.63 0.96 -12.94
CA SER A 9 11.10 2.36 -13.04
C SER A 9 9.96 3.38 -13.25
N LYS A 10 8.71 2.91 -13.41
CA LYS A 10 7.52 3.74 -13.65
C LYS A 10 6.57 3.82 -12.45
N ILE A 11 7.03 3.51 -11.24
CA ILE A 11 6.21 3.65 -10.04
C ILE A 11 6.45 5.05 -9.45
N LYS A 12 5.47 5.95 -9.59
CA LYS A 12 5.41 7.16 -8.73
C LYS A 12 5.52 6.68 -7.30
N SER A 13 6.48 7.19 -6.53
CA SER A 13 6.67 6.70 -5.16
C SER A 13 5.42 7.00 -4.33
N LEU A 14 5.05 6.07 -3.45
CA LEU A 14 4.10 6.30 -2.34
C LEU A 14 4.36 7.63 -1.60
N SER A 15 5.60 8.09 -1.53
CA SER A 15 5.96 9.41 -1.00
C SER A 15 5.34 10.54 -1.82
N VAL A 16 5.52 10.54 -3.15
CA VAL A 16 4.91 11.54 -4.05
C VAL A 16 3.38 11.53 -3.97
N TYR A 17 2.77 10.36 -3.79
CA TYR A 17 1.33 10.27 -3.55
C TYR A 17 0.95 10.88 -2.19
N GLY A 18 1.72 10.55 -1.14
CA GLY A 18 1.58 11.10 0.20
C GLY A 18 1.64 12.62 0.23
N ASP A 19 2.64 13.20 -0.43
CA ASP A 19 2.84 14.65 -0.52
C ASP A 19 1.71 15.33 -1.29
N LYS A 20 1.24 14.71 -2.38
CA LYS A 20 0.20 15.30 -3.24
C LYS A 20 -1.19 15.27 -2.63
N TYR A 21 -1.55 14.21 -1.91
CA TYR A 21 -2.93 13.98 -1.49
C TYR A 21 -3.12 13.91 0.03
N ASN A 22 -2.04 13.97 0.82
CA ASN A 22 -2.01 13.89 2.28
C ASN A 22 -3.04 12.90 2.88
N PRO A 23 -3.05 11.63 2.42
CA PRO A 23 -4.01 10.66 2.91
C PRO A 23 -3.74 10.33 4.39
N THR A 24 -4.78 9.90 5.10
CA THR A 24 -4.67 9.43 6.49
C THR A 24 -3.74 8.21 6.60
N PHE A 25 -3.78 7.32 5.59
CA PHE A 25 -2.96 6.13 5.51
C PHE A 25 -2.39 5.92 4.11
N LEU A 26 -1.13 5.48 4.05
CA LEU A 26 -0.44 5.04 2.85
C LEU A 26 -0.25 3.53 2.94
N ASN A 27 -0.81 2.77 2.00
CA ASN A 27 -0.69 1.31 1.98
C ASN A 27 0.22 0.87 0.84
N GLY A 28 1.36 0.27 1.20
CA GLY A 28 2.29 -0.39 0.28
C GLY A 28 2.29 -1.88 0.50
N ALA A 29 2.76 -2.62 -0.51
CA ALA A 29 3.00 -4.04 -0.39
C ALA A 29 4.32 -4.45 -1.04
N ASN A 30 5.11 -5.21 -0.29
CA ASN A 30 6.39 -5.77 -0.72
C ASN A 30 6.64 -7.13 -0.04
N LEU A 31 7.77 -7.77 -0.35
CA LEU A 31 8.13 -9.09 0.17
C LEU A 31 8.54 -9.11 1.67
N ILE A 32 8.60 -7.95 2.33
CA ILE A 32 9.04 -7.82 3.72
C ILE A 32 7.86 -8.05 4.67
N ASN A 33 8.16 -8.44 5.90
CA ASN A 33 7.21 -8.57 7.00
C ASN A 33 6.30 -7.34 7.15
N LEU A 34 5.12 -7.59 7.74
CA LEU A 34 4.17 -6.55 8.14
C LEU A 34 4.89 -5.48 8.98
N LYS A 35 4.89 -4.24 8.48
CA LYS A 35 5.52 -3.11 9.15
C LYS A 35 4.62 -1.89 9.05
N GLN A 36 4.48 -1.15 10.15
CA GLN A 36 3.87 0.17 10.16
C GLN A 36 4.91 1.21 10.57
N ASP A 37 5.03 2.26 9.77
CA ASP A 37 5.91 3.40 10.01
C ASP A 37 5.12 4.69 9.81
N GLY A 38 4.73 5.32 10.91
CA GLY A 38 3.81 6.47 10.90
C GLY A 38 2.53 6.19 10.11
N LYS A 39 2.32 6.94 9.02
CA LYS A 39 1.16 6.80 8.11
C LYS A 39 1.33 5.67 7.09
N LEU A 40 2.54 5.13 6.91
CA LEU A 40 2.83 4.07 5.94
C LEU A 40 2.64 2.70 6.57
N ARG A 41 1.75 1.91 5.98
CA ARG A 41 1.54 0.50 6.29
C ARG A 41 2.05 -0.33 5.13
N ASN A 42 2.97 -1.22 5.45
CA ASN A 42 3.57 -2.10 4.48
C ASN A 42 3.09 -3.53 4.76
N TYR A 43 2.35 -4.08 3.81
CA TYR A 43 1.78 -5.41 3.88
C TYR A 43 2.67 -6.40 3.12
N PRO A 44 2.95 -7.59 3.69
CA PRO A 44 3.62 -8.62 2.93
C PRO A 44 2.76 -9.05 1.74
N LEU A 45 3.38 -9.40 0.60
CA LEU A 45 2.65 -9.78 -0.63
C LEU A 45 1.63 -10.90 -0.40
N TYR A 46 1.96 -11.89 0.44
CA TYR A 46 1.05 -13.00 0.77
C TYR A 46 -0.20 -12.57 1.56
N LEU A 47 -0.21 -11.36 2.12
CA LEU A 47 -1.33 -10.85 2.91
C LEU A 47 -2.29 -9.99 2.07
N LEU A 48 -1.96 -9.72 0.80
CA LEU A 48 -2.81 -8.91 -0.08
C LEU A 48 -4.16 -9.56 -0.38
N GLU A 49 -4.22 -10.90 -0.42
CA GLU A 49 -5.49 -11.63 -0.59
C GLU A 49 -6.47 -11.38 0.57
N LYS A 50 -5.95 -11.02 1.74
CA LYS A 50 -6.74 -10.69 2.94
C LYS A 50 -6.87 -9.19 3.15
N PHE A 51 -6.38 -8.37 2.22
CA PHE A 51 -6.45 -6.93 2.35
C PHE A 51 -7.92 -6.52 2.41
N PRO A 52 -8.34 -5.70 3.40
CA PRO A 52 -9.70 -5.21 3.45
C PRO A 52 -9.89 -4.21 2.30
N LEU A 53 -10.22 -4.75 1.12
CA LEU A 53 -10.82 -4.00 0.04
C LEU A 53 -12.23 -3.70 0.54
N ASP A 54 -12.36 -2.50 1.09
CA ASP A 54 -13.60 -1.94 1.57
C ASP A 54 -14.74 -2.26 0.59
N LYS A 55 -15.59 -3.24 0.93
CA LYS A 55 -16.86 -3.48 0.23
C LYS A 55 -17.82 -2.37 0.65
N ARG A 56 -17.52 -1.13 0.27
CA ARG A 56 -18.51 -0.06 0.25
C ARG A 56 -19.48 -0.37 -0.89
N GLY A 57 -20.49 -1.19 -0.58
CA GLY A 57 -21.65 -1.48 -1.42
C GLY A 57 -21.78 -2.94 -1.85
N ASN A 58 -22.43 -3.77 -1.04
CA ASN A 58 -23.76 -4.30 -1.34
C ASN A 58 -24.20 -5.35 -0.31
N SER A 59 -25.36 -5.03 0.30
CA SER A 59 -26.22 -5.80 1.19
C SER A 59 -25.80 -6.01 2.64
#